data_AF-A0A524RU68-F1
#
_entry.id   AF-A0A524RU68-F1
#
_cell.length_a   1.000
_cell.length_b   1.000
_cell.length_c   1.000
_cell.angle_alpha   90.00
_cell.angle_beta   90.00
_cell.angle_gamma   90.00
#
_symmetry.space_group_name_H-M   'P 1'
#
loop_
_entity.id
_entity.type
_entity.pdbx_description
1 polymer ?
#
loop_
_entity_poly.entity_id
_entity_poly.type
_entity_poly.pdbx_seq_one_letter_code
_entity_poly.pdbx_strand_id
1 'polypeptide(L)'
;MRSLSPDQRPDRLQVRVPRPLLAGDLDDLGAPDPEGWQARGRIQALLPLHAATRSPGGVADLPVFLPAFVDAHSHLDKAFSWYEVPCPPRQGTMAAALRGNRKENDSRTAERLAARLDRALAHGWRRGLRAVRSHIDAGFPAATDCWEAVEDRFRHWADRLTLQPVAMAPMAFWQSAEGEQLARRVASLGGCLGGALDRNSQRQPGTRAGLRQLLNLSVRSGCGIDLHLDESSDPASTTLDWLLQLVPRQGLPVPITASHCCSLGLFSERRIRARARALAERGISVVVLPVTNLWLQDRAVGRTPRWRGLAPIHELQAEGVTVARTAGPSGPMATRSN
;
A
#
# COMPACT_ATOMS: atom_id res chain seq x y z
N MET A 1 -5.16 14.87 -16.73
CA MET A 1 -6.14 15.71 -16.01
C MET A 1 -5.79 17.17 -16.27
N ARG A 2 -6.76 18.01 -16.66
CA ARG A 2 -6.58 19.47 -16.60
C ARG A 2 -6.84 19.90 -15.15
N SER A 3 -5.87 20.51 -14.47
CA SER A 3 -6.13 21.21 -13.22
C SER A 3 -6.63 22.60 -13.55
N LEU A 4 -7.83 22.94 -13.09
CA LEU A 4 -8.37 24.30 -13.23
C LEU A 4 -7.61 25.25 -12.29
N SER A 5 -7.28 26.45 -12.78
CA SER A 5 -6.83 27.58 -11.96
C SER A 5 -7.82 27.80 -10.81
N PRO A 6 -7.40 28.26 -9.60
CA PRO A 6 -8.33 28.61 -8.52
C PRO A 6 -9.51 29.48 -8.99
N ASP A 7 -9.23 30.49 -9.81
CA ASP A 7 -10.20 31.45 -10.35
C ASP A 7 -11.01 30.92 -11.55
N GLN A 8 -10.78 29.66 -11.94
CA GLN A 8 -11.47 28.97 -13.04
C GLN A 8 -12.22 27.71 -12.58
N ARG A 9 -12.37 27.50 -11.27
CA ARG A 9 -13.15 26.38 -10.74
C ARG A 9 -14.64 26.74 -10.83
N PRO A 10 -15.45 26.05 -11.67
CA PRO A 10 -16.88 26.31 -11.68
C PRO A 10 -17.49 25.81 -10.38
N ASP A 11 -18.46 26.55 -9.83
CA ASP A 11 -19.14 26.22 -8.59
C ASP A 11 -19.95 24.90 -8.67
N ARG A 12 -20.19 24.42 -9.90
CA ARG A 12 -20.84 23.14 -10.19
C ARG A 12 -20.09 22.41 -11.30
N LEU A 13 -19.85 21.11 -11.10
CA LEU A 13 -19.26 20.21 -12.09
C LEU A 13 -20.31 19.20 -12.56
N GLN A 14 -20.66 19.23 -13.85
CA GLN A 14 -21.48 18.18 -14.47
C GLN A 14 -20.59 16.96 -14.73
N VAL A 15 -20.89 15.83 -14.09
CA VAL A 15 -20.07 14.61 -14.12
C VAL A 15 -20.93 13.35 -14.16
N ARG A 16 -20.37 12.25 -14.68
CA ARG A 16 -20.90 10.89 -14.48
C ARG A 16 -20.28 10.28 -13.23
N VAL A 17 -21.08 9.83 -12.28
CA VAL A 17 -20.60 9.07 -11.11
C VAL A 17 -20.98 7.59 -11.27
N PRO A 18 -20.04 6.63 -11.19
CA PRO A 18 -20.37 5.21 -11.18
C PRO A 18 -21.32 4.85 -10.02
N ARG A 19 -22.40 4.13 -10.32
CA ARG A 19 -23.44 3.73 -9.34
C ARG A 19 -22.90 3.13 -8.02
N PRO A 20 -21.87 2.28 -8.00
CA PRO A 20 -21.32 1.73 -6.75
C PRO A 20 -20.70 2.76 -5.79
N LEU A 21 -20.46 3.99 -6.24
CA LEU A 21 -19.92 5.08 -5.43
C LEU A 21 -21.00 5.97 -4.80
N LEU A 22 -22.28 5.69 -5.07
CA LEU A 22 -23.45 6.41 -4.55
C LEU A 22 -24.12 5.65 -3.40
N ALA A 23 -23.33 5.00 -2.53
CA ALA A 23 -23.82 4.01 -1.56
C ALA A 23 -24.94 4.55 -0.65
N GLY A 24 -26.15 4.06 -0.91
CA GLY A 24 -27.41 4.43 -0.28
C GLY A 24 -28.56 3.85 -1.11
N ASP A 25 -29.76 3.74 -0.55
CA ASP A 25 -30.92 3.33 -1.33
C ASP A 25 -31.30 4.47 -2.29
N LEU A 26 -31.49 4.17 -3.58
CA LEU A 26 -31.52 5.19 -4.63
C LEU A 26 -32.91 5.80 -4.86
N ASP A 27 -33.92 5.30 -4.15
CA ASP A 27 -35.32 5.69 -4.29
C ASP A 27 -35.66 7.00 -3.54
N ASP A 28 -34.73 7.57 -2.76
CA ASP A 28 -34.92 8.78 -1.93
C ASP A 28 -34.07 9.99 -2.37
N LEU A 29 -33.70 10.09 -3.65
CA LEU A 29 -33.12 11.33 -4.22
C LEU A 29 -34.24 12.33 -4.58
N GLY A 30 -35.01 12.72 -3.56
CA GLY A 30 -36.19 13.58 -3.65
C GLY A 30 -35.94 14.96 -4.32
N ALA A 31 -37.04 15.63 -4.66
CA ALA A 31 -37.00 16.87 -5.44
C ALA A 31 -36.13 17.96 -4.77
N PRO A 32 -35.28 18.68 -5.53
CA PRO A 32 -34.28 19.57 -4.94
C PRO A 32 -34.88 20.91 -4.51
N ASP A 33 -34.53 21.34 -3.29
CA ASP A 33 -34.79 22.69 -2.78
C ASP A 33 -33.61 23.63 -3.14
N PRO A 34 -33.83 24.92 -3.45
CA PRO A 34 -32.80 25.78 -4.03
C PRO A 34 -32.15 26.71 -3.00
N GLU A 35 -30.96 26.37 -2.51
CA GLU A 35 -29.84 27.32 -2.25
C GLU A 35 -28.60 26.58 -1.71
N GLY A 36 -27.38 27.00 -2.07
CA GLY A 36 -26.17 26.33 -1.60
C GLY A 36 -24.84 26.95 -2.02
N TRP A 37 -24.01 27.25 -1.00
CA TRP A 37 -22.67 27.87 -1.03
C TRP A 37 -21.96 27.53 0.33
N GLN A 38 -20.64 27.52 0.56
CA GLN A 38 -19.41 27.79 -0.22
C GLN A 38 -18.26 26.79 0.14
N ALA A 39 -17.13 26.91 -0.57
CA ALA A 39 -15.74 26.88 -0.09
C ALA A 39 -14.99 25.58 0.36
N ARG A 40 -13.66 25.63 0.09
CA ARG A 40 -12.53 24.74 0.41
C ARG A 40 -12.84 23.26 0.73
N GLY A 41 -12.68 22.39 -0.27
CA GLY A 41 -13.85 22.00 -1.04
C GLY A 41 -14.21 20.57 -0.66
N ARG A 42 -15.09 20.39 0.33
CA ARG A 42 -15.81 19.12 0.51
C ARG A 42 -16.90 19.02 -0.56
N ILE A 43 -17.24 17.80 -0.99
CA ILE A 43 -18.45 17.60 -1.80
C ILE A 43 -19.63 17.82 -0.86
N GLN A 44 -20.39 18.90 -1.07
CA GLN A 44 -21.52 19.26 -0.21
C GLN A 44 -22.76 18.43 -0.52
N ALA A 45 -23.04 18.20 -1.81
CA ALA A 45 -24.16 17.40 -2.29
C ALA A 45 -23.82 16.73 -3.63
N LEU A 46 -24.52 15.65 -3.94
CA LEU A 46 -24.57 15.04 -5.27
C LEU A 46 -26.02 15.13 -5.76
N LEU A 47 -26.27 15.94 -6.78
CA LEU A 47 -27.61 16.22 -7.30
C LEU A 47 -27.83 15.56 -8.67
N PRO A 48 -29.01 14.96 -8.95
CA PRO A 48 -29.34 14.44 -10.28
C PRO A 48 -29.31 15.54 -11.37
N LEU A 49 -28.67 15.23 -12.51
CA LEU A 49 -28.64 16.15 -13.65
C LEU A 49 -29.96 16.07 -14.43
N HIS A 50 -30.75 17.12 -14.34
CA HIS A 50 -32.04 17.25 -15.02
C HIS A 50 -31.86 17.46 -16.53
N ALA A 51 -32.82 17.01 -17.34
CA ALA A 51 -32.71 17.05 -18.81
C ALA A 51 -32.55 18.47 -19.37
N ALA A 52 -33.13 19.48 -18.72
CA ALA A 52 -33.08 20.89 -19.13
C ALA A 52 -31.71 21.58 -18.92
N THR A 53 -30.79 20.99 -18.15
CA THR A 53 -29.46 21.57 -17.86
C THR A 53 -28.33 20.86 -18.59
N ARG A 54 -28.65 20.02 -19.59
CA ARG A 54 -27.66 19.27 -20.37
C ARG A 54 -26.82 20.20 -21.26
N SER A 55 -25.52 20.00 -21.21
CA SER A 55 -24.58 20.53 -22.21
C SER A 55 -24.90 19.94 -23.60
N PRO A 56 -24.54 20.60 -24.73
CA PRO A 56 -24.97 20.19 -26.07
C PRO A 56 -24.62 18.74 -26.48
N GLY A 57 -23.56 18.15 -25.93
CA GLY A 57 -23.16 16.75 -26.14
C GLY A 57 -23.93 15.70 -25.29
N GLY A 58 -24.85 16.14 -24.43
CA GLY A 58 -25.62 15.26 -23.55
C GLY A 58 -24.78 14.57 -22.46
N VAL A 59 -25.33 13.50 -21.88
CA VAL A 59 -24.73 12.82 -20.70
C VAL A 59 -23.51 11.97 -21.06
N ALA A 60 -23.41 11.49 -22.31
CA ALA A 60 -22.32 10.64 -22.77
C ALA A 60 -20.95 11.38 -22.80
N ASP A 61 -20.99 12.70 -23.02
CA ASP A 61 -19.80 13.54 -23.15
C ASP A 61 -19.29 14.10 -21.80
N LEU A 62 -20.06 13.91 -20.71
CA LEU A 62 -19.63 14.34 -19.38
C LEU A 62 -18.46 13.50 -18.86
N PRO A 63 -17.45 14.10 -18.21
CA PRO A 63 -16.34 13.35 -17.63
C PRO A 63 -16.82 12.42 -16.50
N VAL A 64 -16.16 11.27 -16.35
CA VAL A 64 -16.40 10.37 -15.21
C VAL A 64 -15.68 10.92 -13.97
N PHE A 65 -16.42 11.12 -12.89
CA PHE A 65 -15.87 11.44 -11.59
C PHE A 65 -15.58 10.16 -10.81
N LEU A 66 -14.37 10.06 -10.29
CA LEU A 66 -13.91 8.98 -9.42
C LEU A 66 -13.28 9.61 -8.17
N PRO A 67 -13.37 8.95 -7.00
CA PRO A 67 -12.50 9.24 -5.88
C PRO A 67 -11.04 9.22 -6.33
N ALA A 68 -10.21 10.05 -5.70
CA ALA A 68 -8.79 10.07 -6.03
C ALA A 68 -8.14 8.70 -5.77
N PHE A 69 -7.19 8.32 -6.62
CA PHE A 69 -6.54 7.02 -6.47
C PHE A 69 -5.64 7.01 -5.23
N VAL A 70 -5.58 5.84 -4.59
CA VAL A 70 -4.75 5.55 -3.42
C VAL A 70 -3.88 4.36 -3.76
N ASP A 71 -2.58 4.48 -3.49
CA ASP A 71 -1.66 3.35 -3.52
C ASP A 71 -1.40 2.92 -2.07
N ALA A 72 -2.07 1.86 -1.65
CA ALA A 72 -2.02 1.37 -0.28
C ALA A 72 -0.73 0.58 0.05
N HIS A 73 0.12 0.28 -0.93
CA HIS A 73 1.40 -0.41 -0.72
C HIS A 73 2.30 -0.21 -1.94
N SER A 74 3.32 0.63 -1.77
CA SER A 74 4.37 0.89 -2.75
C SER A 74 5.76 0.73 -2.12
N HIS A 75 6.80 0.75 -2.95
CA HIS A 75 8.19 0.87 -2.52
C HIS A 75 8.86 1.98 -3.33
N LEU A 76 8.67 3.23 -2.91
CA LEU A 76 9.22 4.41 -3.57
C LEU A 76 10.75 4.49 -3.42
N ASP A 77 11.28 3.91 -2.33
CA ASP A 77 12.71 3.92 -2.01
C ASP A 77 13.60 3.21 -3.05
N LYS A 78 13.03 2.26 -3.78
CA LYS A 78 13.65 1.51 -4.89
C LYS A 78 12.87 1.59 -6.20
N ALA A 79 11.96 2.56 -6.33
CA ALA A 79 11.36 2.88 -7.63
C ALA A 79 12.46 3.29 -8.63
N PHE A 80 12.32 2.90 -9.89
CA PHE A 80 13.30 3.17 -10.97
C PHE A 80 14.74 2.65 -10.80
N SER A 81 15.11 1.99 -9.70
CA SER A 81 16.51 1.52 -9.46
C SER A 81 16.94 0.33 -10.33
N TRP A 82 16.02 -0.30 -11.07
CA TRP A 82 16.26 -1.49 -11.91
C TRP A 82 17.43 -1.34 -12.90
N TYR A 83 17.65 -0.14 -13.44
CA TYR A 83 18.75 0.14 -14.37
C TYR A 83 20.05 0.55 -13.66
N GLU A 84 19.98 0.95 -12.39
CA GLU A 84 21.13 1.36 -11.57
C GLU A 84 21.80 0.13 -10.93
N VAL A 85 21.00 -0.88 -10.55
CA VAL A 85 21.48 -2.10 -9.88
C VAL A 85 21.04 -3.32 -10.68
N PRO A 86 21.89 -3.85 -11.58
CA PRO A 86 21.53 -4.96 -12.44
C PRO A 86 21.32 -6.26 -11.63
N CYS A 87 20.05 -6.54 -11.33
CA CYS A 87 19.60 -7.89 -11.00
C CYS A 87 19.72 -8.76 -12.27
N PRO A 88 20.24 -10.00 -12.21
CA PRO A 88 20.37 -10.86 -13.39
C PRO A 88 19.04 -10.97 -14.17
N PRO A 89 18.94 -10.41 -15.40
CA PRO A 89 17.66 -9.93 -15.96
C PRO A 89 16.72 -11.03 -16.48
N ARG A 90 16.93 -12.29 -16.07
CA ARG A 90 16.21 -13.48 -16.57
C ARG A 90 15.67 -14.42 -15.48
N GLN A 91 15.93 -14.15 -14.20
CA GLN A 91 15.42 -15.00 -13.11
C GLN A 91 14.03 -14.58 -12.63
N GLY A 92 13.84 -13.28 -12.35
CA GLY A 92 12.56 -12.72 -11.91
C GLY A 92 11.99 -13.29 -10.60
N THR A 93 12.78 -14.06 -9.84
CA THR A 93 12.36 -14.73 -8.59
C THR A 93 12.49 -13.82 -7.37
N MET A 94 11.74 -14.10 -6.31
CA MET A 94 11.86 -13.40 -5.02
C MET A 94 13.32 -13.35 -4.51
N ALA A 95 14.04 -14.48 -4.57
CA ALA A 95 15.44 -14.53 -4.16
C ALA A 95 16.37 -13.65 -5.01
N ALA A 96 16.07 -13.46 -6.31
CA ALA A 96 16.81 -12.53 -7.16
C ALA A 96 16.49 -11.06 -6.84
N ALA A 97 15.21 -10.76 -6.57
CA ALA A 97 14.77 -9.43 -6.15
C ALA A 97 15.43 -9.01 -4.82
N LEU A 98 15.43 -9.88 -3.80
CA LEU A 98 16.09 -9.63 -2.51
C LEU A 98 17.60 -9.40 -2.63
N ARG A 99 18.28 -10.13 -3.53
CA ARG A 99 19.71 -9.89 -3.82
C ARG A 99 19.95 -8.55 -4.51
N GLY A 100 19.09 -8.15 -5.45
CA GLY A 100 19.15 -6.84 -6.08
C GLY A 100 18.93 -5.71 -5.08
N ASN A 101 17.91 -5.85 -4.22
CA ASN A 101 17.60 -4.93 -3.14
C ASN A 101 18.78 -4.73 -2.18
N ARG A 102 19.44 -5.82 -1.74
CA ARG A 102 20.62 -5.73 -0.87
C ARG A 102 21.74 -4.91 -1.53
N LYS A 103 22.09 -5.23 -2.78
CA LYS A 103 23.10 -4.48 -3.55
C LYS A 103 22.75 -3.00 -3.74
N GLU A 104 21.46 -2.67 -3.81
CA GLU A 104 21.00 -1.29 -3.90
C GLU A 104 21.22 -0.57 -2.58
N ASN A 105 20.80 -1.17 -1.45
CA ASN A 105 21.05 -0.64 -0.10
C ASN A 105 22.55 -0.45 0.19
N ASP A 106 23.41 -1.34 -0.31
CA ASP A 106 24.88 -1.24 -0.18
C ASP A 106 25.47 0.00 -0.89
N SER A 107 24.72 0.65 -1.79
CA SER A 107 25.16 1.84 -2.57
C SER A 107 24.23 3.07 -2.44
N ARG A 108 23.18 2.97 -1.61
CA ARG A 108 22.15 3.99 -1.48
C ARG A 108 22.67 5.17 -0.65
N THR A 109 22.47 6.38 -1.17
CA THR A 109 22.75 7.64 -0.44
C THR A 109 21.46 8.43 -0.26
N ALA A 110 21.47 9.38 0.69
CA ALA A 110 20.33 10.25 0.98
C ALA A 110 19.88 11.06 -0.26
N GLU A 111 20.82 11.58 -1.05
CA GLU A 111 20.55 12.38 -2.25
C GLU A 111 19.94 11.54 -3.37
N ARG A 112 20.47 10.33 -3.60
CA ARG A 112 19.93 9.38 -4.58
C ARG A 112 18.50 8.97 -4.20
N LEU A 113 18.25 8.73 -2.92
CA LEU A 113 16.93 8.42 -2.41
C LEU A 113 15.97 9.62 -2.55
N ALA A 114 16.38 10.83 -2.18
CA ALA A 114 15.56 12.03 -2.29
C ALA A 114 15.10 12.28 -3.73
N ALA A 115 16.03 12.26 -4.69
CA ALA A 115 15.73 12.45 -6.11
C ALA A 115 14.79 11.34 -6.67
N ARG A 116 14.93 10.12 -6.17
CA ARG A 116 14.08 8.97 -6.53
C ARG A 116 12.66 9.11 -5.98
N LEU A 117 12.52 9.53 -4.72
CA LEU A 117 11.24 9.85 -4.10
C LEU A 117 10.52 10.96 -4.88
N ASP A 118 11.18 12.08 -5.13
CA ASP A 118 10.61 13.21 -5.89
C ASP A 118 10.15 12.78 -7.30
N ARG A 119 10.95 11.96 -8.00
CA ARG A 119 10.60 11.40 -9.30
C ARG A 119 9.36 10.51 -9.23
N ALA A 120 9.26 9.63 -8.24
CA ALA A 120 8.15 8.68 -8.08
C ALA A 120 6.86 9.37 -7.64
N LEU A 121 6.93 10.28 -6.66
CA LEU A 121 5.81 11.08 -6.17
C LEU A 121 5.25 11.98 -7.29
N ALA A 122 6.11 12.67 -8.05
CA ALA A 122 5.69 13.45 -9.22
C ALA A 122 5.03 12.57 -10.30
N HIS A 123 5.54 11.36 -10.53
CA HIS A 123 4.99 10.41 -11.51
C HIS A 123 3.59 9.93 -11.14
N GLY A 124 3.36 9.62 -9.86
CA GLY A 124 2.06 9.21 -9.32
C GLY A 124 1.05 10.37 -9.26
N TRP A 125 1.47 11.52 -8.72
CA TRP A 125 0.61 12.71 -8.57
C TRP A 125 0.03 13.19 -9.91
N ARG A 126 0.84 13.19 -10.98
CA ARG A 126 0.42 13.51 -12.37
C ARG A 126 -0.60 12.51 -12.95
N ARG A 127 -0.71 11.32 -12.38
CA ARG A 127 -1.66 10.24 -12.77
C ARG A 127 -2.92 10.18 -11.90
N GLY A 128 -3.12 11.15 -10.99
CA GLY A 128 -4.33 11.23 -10.15
C GLY A 128 -4.23 10.53 -8.79
N LEU A 129 -3.04 10.03 -8.44
CA LEU A 129 -2.75 9.52 -7.10
C LEU A 129 -2.83 10.67 -6.07
N ARG A 130 -3.50 10.46 -4.94
CA ARG A 130 -3.59 11.46 -3.85
C ARG A 130 -3.25 10.93 -2.46
N ALA A 131 -3.20 9.62 -2.25
CA ALA A 131 -2.58 9.06 -1.06
C ALA A 131 -1.66 7.89 -1.43
N VAL A 132 -0.54 7.77 -0.71
CA VAL A 132 0.47 6.73 -0.91
C VAL A 132 0.96 6.22 0.43
N ARG A 133 0.90 4.90 0.63
CA ARG A 133 1.70 4.21 1.63
C ARG A 133 2.92 3.61 0.94
N SER A 134 4.12 3.96 1.40
CA SER A 134 5.36 3.40 0.87
C SER A 134 6.13 2.69 1.96
N HIS A 135 6.46 1.43 1.73
CA HIS A 135 7.53 0.78 2.44
C HIS A 135 8.85 1.40 2.02
N ILE A 136 9.71 1.63 3.00
CA ILE A 136 11.03 2.22 2.88
C ILE A 136 11.96 1.32 3.71
N ASP A 137 13.02 0.79 3.10
CA ASP A 137 13.95 -0.08 3.82
C ASP A 137 14.62 0.65 5.00
N ALA A 138 14.89 -0.10 6.08
CA ALA A 138 15.55 0.39 7.29
C ALA A 138 16.48 -0.69 7.90
N GLY A 139 17.32 -0.30 8.85
CA GLY A 139 18.24 -1.24 9.54
C GLY A 139 19.45 -1.68 8.70
N PHE A 140 19.91 -0.84 7.78
CA PHE A 140 21.18 -0.96 7.05
C PHE A 140 22.12 0.23 7.41
N PRO A 141 23.44 0.17 7.14
CA PRO A 141 24.40 1.14 7.68
C PRO A 141 24.08 2.62 7.38
N ALA A 142 23.70 2.95 6.14
CA ALA A 142 23.34 4.31 5.72
C ALA A 142 21.84 4.65 5.91
N ALA A 143 21.10 3.88 6.73
CA ALA A 143 19.65 4.06 6.85
C ALA A 143 19.27 5.37 7.52
N THR A 144 20.00 5.85 8.53
CA THR A 144 19.65 7.06 9.30
C THR A 144 19.52 8.28 8.38
N ASP A 145 20.55 8.55 7.58
CA ASP A 145 20.62 9.67 6.63
C ASP A 145 19.55 9.53 5.52
N CYS A 146 19.34 8.29 5.05
CA CYS A 146 18.26 7.98 4.11
C CYS A 146 16.87 8.31 4.70
N TRP A 147 16.66 8.10 6.00
CA TRP A 147 15.40 8.41 6.68
C TRP A 147 15.20 9.91 6.92
N GLU A 148 16.29 10.70 7.02
CA GLU A 148 16.20 12.17 7.03
C GLU A 148 15.73 12.71 5.69
N ALA A 149 16.28 12.18 4.58
CA ALA A 149 15.79 12.48 3.23
C ALA A 149 14.33 12.06 3.03
N VAL A 150 13.91 10.90 3.54
CA VAL A 150 12.50 10.45 3.48
C VAL A 150 11.59 11.44 4.21
N GLU A 151 11.95 11.85 5.42
CA GLU A 151 11.20 12.83 6.21
C GLU A 151 11.04 14.18 5.50
N ASP A 152 12.14 14.74 5.02
CA ASP A 152 12.18 16.01 4.29
C ASP A 152 11.32 15.95 3.01
N ARG A 153 11.49 14.91 2.18
CA ARG A 153 10.68 14.73 0.96
C ARG A 153 9.20 14.50 1.28
N PHE A 154 8.86 13.73 2.31
CA PHE A 154 7.46 13.48 2.67
C PHE A 154 6.77 14.77 3.16
N ARG A 155 7.47 15.61 3.94
CA ARG A 155 6.97 16.94 4.33
C ARG A 155 6.84 17.86 3.11
N HIS A 156 7.81 17.85 2.18
CA HIS A 156 7.76 18.66 0.96
C HIS A 156 6.55 18.35 0.06
N TRP A 157 6.07 17.10 0.02
CA TRP A 157 4.92 16.67 -0.80
C TRP A 157 3.57 16.66 -0.07
N ALA A 158 3.52 16.99 1.22
CA ALA A 158 2.31 16.89 2.06
C ALA A 158 1.16 17.82 1.61
N ASP A 159 1.46 18.87 0.84
CA ASP A 159 0.48 19.77 0.21
C ASP A 159 -0.25 19.13 -0.99
N ARG A 160 0.34 18.08 -1.57
CA ARG A 160 -0.05 17.45 -2.84
C ARG A 160 -0.52 16.01 -2.69
N LEU A 161 0.00 15.29 -1.68
CA LEU A 161 -0.23 13.86 -1.43
C LEU A 161 -0.33 13.58 0.08
N THR A 162 -1.29 12.77 0.49
CA THR A 162 -1.29 12.14 1.83
C THR A 162 -0.30 10.99 1.83
N LEU A 163 0.82 11.14 2.53
CA LEU A 163 1.92 10.16 2.50
C LEU A 163 2.06 9.42 3.84
N GLN A 164 2.15 8.09 3.79
CA GLN A 164 2.44 7.24 4.95
C GLN A 164 3.72 6.43 4.70
N PRO A 165 4.82 6.71 5.39
CA PRO A 165 6.00 5.86 5.31
C PRO A 165 5.79 4.62 6.19
N VAL A 166 6.16 3.45 5.68
CA VAL A 166 6.32 2.24 6.50
C VAL A 166 7.81 2.00 6.66
N ALA A 167 8.30 2.05 7.90
CA ALA A 167 9.67 1.64 8.18
C ALA A 167 9.78 0.12 8.09
N MET A 168 10.40 -0.39 7.04
CA MET A 168 10.55 -1.81 6.79
C MET A 168 11.92 -2.29 7.27
N ALA A 169 11.99 -2.79 8.51
CA ALA A 169 13.23 -3.26 9.12
C ALA A 169 13.20 -4.78 9.39
N PRO A 170 14.37 -5.45 9.55
CA PRO A 170 14.44 -6.80 10.09
C PRO A 170 13.78 -6.87 11.48
N MET A 171 13.05 -7.94 11.80
CA MET A 171 12.30 -8.01 13.08
C MET A 171 13.16 -7.77 14.32
N ALA A 172 14.42 -8.23 14.33
CA ALA A 172 15.32 -8.03 15.46
C ALA A 172 15.68 -6.54 15.71
N PHE A 173 15.65 -5.69 14.68
CA PHE A 173 15.98 -4.25 14.77
C PHE A 173 15.04 -3.51 15.72
N TRP A 174 13.76 -3.90 15.78
CA TRP A 174 12.77 -3.29 16.66
C TRP A 174 13.06 -3.47 18.17
N GLN A 175 14.02 -4.32 18.53
CA GLN A 175 14.48 -4.50 19.91
C GLN A 175 15.65 -3.57 20.29
N SER A 176 16.18 -2.78 19.36
CA SER A 176 17.30 -1.86 19.61
C SER A 176 16.84 -0.43 19.90
N ALA A 177 17.76 0.40 20.41
CA ALA A 177 17.50 1.81 20.68
C ALA A 177 17.25 2.61 19.39
N GLU A 178 17.93 2.24 18.30
CA GLU A 178 17.76 2.79 16.96
C GLU A 178 16.36 2.46 16.40
N GLY A 179 15.86 1.24 16.66
CA GLY A 179 14.49 0.85 16.34
C GLY A 179 13.43 1.69 17.04
N GLU A 180 13.65 2.02 18.32
CA GLU A 180 12.75 2.91 19.07
C GLU A 180 12.85 4.38 18.60
N GLN A 181 14.06 4.86 18.29
CA GLN A 181 14.26 6.20 17.70
C GLN A 181 13.56 6.32 16.34
N LEU A 182 13.71 5.32 15.46
CA LEU A 182 13.04 5.30 14.16
C LEU A 182 11.52 5.25 14.33
N ALA A 183 10.98 4.50 15.30
CA ALA A 183 9.55 4.46 15.57
C ALA A 183 8.99 5.86 15.92
N ARG A 184 9.69 6.66 16.73
CA ARG A 184 9.32 8.06 17.00
C ARG A 184 9.36 8.95 15.76
N ARG A 185 10.37 8.80 14.90
CA ARG A 185 10.50 9.55 13.64
C ARG A 185 9.33 9.24 12.69
N VAL A 186 8.98 7.96 12.53
CA VAL A 186 7.84 7.49 11.75
C VAL A 186 6.50 7.99 12.29
N ALA A 187 6.33 8.03 13.63
CA ALA A 187 5.13 8.56 14.27
C ALA A 187 4.86 10.03 13.89
N SER A 188 5.93 10.85 13.81
CA SER A 188 5.82 12.27 13.42
C SER A 188 5.27 12.50 11.99
N LEU A 189 5.26 11.46 11.15
CA LEU A 189 4.73 11.47 9.79
C LEU A 189 3.39 10.73 9.66
N GLY A 190 2.79 10.26 10.76
CA GLY A 190 1.57 9.43 10.71
C GLY A 190 1.78 8.09 9.98
N GLY A 191 3.01 7.56 10.02
CA GLY A 191 3.43 6.37 9.31
C GLY A 191 3.14 5.05 10.03
N CYS A 192 3.82 3.99 9.60
CA CYS A 192 3.66 2.64 10.15
C CYS A 192 5.00 1.95 10.42
N LEU A 193 5.01 1.04 11.40
CA LEU A 193 6.14 0.11 11.61
C LEU A 193 5.92 -1.16 10.79
N GLY A 194 6.99 -1.76 10.29
CA GLY A 194 6.89 -2.89 9.39
C GLY A 194 8.15 -3.73 9.26
N GLY A 195 8.08 -4.67 8.32
CA GLY A 195 9.13 -5.64 8.03
C GLY A 195 8.56 -6.81 7.22
N ALA A 196 9.43 -7.76 6.90
CA ALA A 196 9.08 -8.95 6.12
C ALA A 196 9.12 -10.23 6.96
N LEU A 197 8.07 -11.02 6.80
CA LEU A 197 7.80 -12.24 7.55
C LEU A 197 7.36 -13.36 6.60
N ASP A 198 8.21 -14.37 6.49
CA ASP A 198 8.00 -15.61 5.74
C ASP A 198 8.62 -16.82 6.47
N ARG A 199 8.52 -18.02 5.89
CA ARG A 199 9.14 -19.27 6.41
C ARG A 199 10.63 -19.14 6.71
N ASN A 200 11.37 -18.29 5.98
CA ASN A 200 12.80 -18.08 6.23
C ASN A 200 13.02 -17.24 7.49
N SER A 201 12.28 -16.14 7.65
CA SER A 201 12.28 -15.30 8.85
C SER A 201 11.90 -16.08 10.11
N GLN A 202 10.99 -17.05 10.01
CA GLN A 202 10.56 -17.89 11.14
C GLN A 202 11.67 -18.75 11.73
N ARG A 203 12.70 -19.06 10.93
CA ARG A 203 13.86 -19.84 11.35
C ARG A 203 14.95 -18.98 12.00
N GLN A 204 14.86 -17.65 11.87
CA GLN A 204 15.84 -16.73 12.45
C GLN A 204 15.55 -16.53 13.95
N PRO A 205 16.56 -16.67 14.83
CA PRO A 205 16.41 -16.38 16.25
C PRO A 205 15.89 -14.96 16.49
N GLY A 206 15.03 -14.80 17.50
CA GLY A 206 14.50 -13.49 17.89
C GLY A 206 13.35 -12.93 17.03
N THR A 207 13.06 -13.45 15.83
CA THR A 207 12.00 -12.91 14.94
C THR A 207 10.65 -12.72 15.64
N ARG A 208 10.19 -13.72 16.42
CA ARG A 208 8.91 -13.64 17.14
C ARG A 208 8.96 -12.66 18.34
N ALA A 209 10.13 -12.45 18.94
CA ALA A 209 10.32 -11.45 19.99
C ALA A 209 10.33 -10.03 19.39
N GLY A 210 11.03 -9.86 18.27
CA GLY A 210 11.03 -8.64 17.45
C GLY A 210 9.63 -8.24 16.96
N LEU A 211 8.84 -9.18 16.45
CA LEU A 211 7.44 -8.92 16.08
C LEU A 211 6.62 -8.42 17.28
N ARG A 212 6.69 -9.07 18.44
CA ARG A 212 6.02 -8.62 19.66
C ARG A 212 6.48 -7.22 20.10
N GLN A 213 7.77 -6.93 19.97
CA GLN A 213 8.30 -5.60 20.29
C GLN A 213 7.85 -4.53 19.28
N LEU A 214 7.74 -4.86 17.98
CA LEU A 214 7.13 -3.99 16.96
C LEU A 214 5.69 -3.65 17.33
N LEU A 215 4.86 -4.65 17.68
CA LEU A 215 3.46 -4.41 18.12
C LEU A 215 3.42 -3.45 19.32
N ASN A 216 4.26 -3.70 20.34
CA ASN A 216 4.36 -2.87 21.54
C ASN A 216 4.83 -1.44 21.23
N LEU A 217 5.84 -1.28 20.36
CA LEU A 217 6.32 0.03 19.92
C LEU A 217 5.23 0.79 19.18
N SER A 218 4.50 0.14 18.28
CA SER A 218 3.44 0.77 17.50
C SER A 218 2.35 1.35 18.40
N VAL A 219 1.91 0.58 19.41
CA VAL A 219 0.94 1.04 20.41
C VAL A 219 1.50 2.19 21.26
N ARG A 220 2.75 2.13 21.73
CA ARG A 220 3.38 3.23 22.50
C ARG A 220 3.58 4.51 21.69
N SER A 221 3.84 4.39 20.39
CA SER A 221 4.18 5.52 19.50
C SER A 221 2.99 6.05 18.70
N GLY A 222 1.83 5.39 18.73
CA GLY A 222 0.67 5.71 17.89
C GLY A 222 0.83 5.39 16.41
N CYS A 223 1.87 4.62 16.03
CA CYS A 223 2.11 4.21 14.65
C CYS A 223 1.14 3.11 14.22
N GLY A 224 0.73 3.13 12.94
CA GLY A 224 0.11 1.95 12.32
C GLY A 224 1.12 0.82 12.10
N ILE A 225 0.64 -0.32 11.63
CA ILE A 225 1.47 -1.50 11.34
C ILE A 225 1.21 -1.95 9.91
N ASP A 226 2.25 -2.21 9.13
CA ASP A 226 2.14 -2.84 7.81
C ASP A 226 3.27 -3.86 7.59
N LEU A 227 2.90 -5.14 7.55
CA LEU A 227 3.83 -6.27 7.47
C LEU A 227 3.72 -6.94 6.10
N HIS A 228 4.86 -7.15 5.43
CA HIS A 228 4.90 -8.13 4.34
C HIS A 228 4.80 -9.52 4.98
N LEU A 229 3.66 -10.17 4.81
CA LEU A 229 3.29 -11.35 5.60
C LEU A 229 2.99 -12.52 4.66
N ASP A 230 3.75 -13.59 4.81
CA ASP A 230 3.63 -14.82 4.03
C ASP A 230 3.61 -14.60 2.49
N GLU A 231 4.42 -13.66 1.97
CA GLU A 231 4.62 -13.39 0.53
C GLU A 231 5.44 -14.51 -0.16
N SER A 232 4.96 -15.74 -0.09
CA SER A 232 5.66 -16.93 -0.58
C SER A 232 4.73 -18.00 -1.11
N SER A 233 5.29 -18.93 -1.88
CA SER A 233 4.63 -20.17 -2.30
C SER A 233 4.79 -21.31 -1.29
N ASP A 234 5.04 -21.02 -0.01
CA ASP A 234 5.35 -22.02 1.02
C ASP A 234 4.16 -22.23 1.99
N PRO A 235 3.39 -23.34 1.87
CA PRO A 235 2.23 -23.60 2.73
C PRO A 235 2.63 -24.03 4.16
N ALA A 236 3.92 -24.21 4.46
CA ALA A 236 4.41 -24.45 5.81
C ALA A 236 4.81 -23.14 6.53
N SER A 237 4.67 -21.97 5.89
CA SER A 237 4.81 -20.68 6.57
C SER A 237 3.62 -20.44 7.51
N THR A 238 3.90 -19.94 8.71
CA THR A 238 2.90 -19.69 9.76
C THR A 238 3.05 -18.29 10.39
N THR A 239 3.57 -17.30 9.65
CA THR A 239 3.81 -15.97 10.24
C THR A 239 2.52 -15.20 10.49
N LEU A 240 1.49 -15.37 9.65
CA LEU A 240 0.15 -14.90 9.96
C LEU A 240 -0.41 -15.53 11.23
N ASP A 241 -0.19 -16.82 11.47
CA ASP A 241 -0.63 -17.47 12.71
C ASP A 241 0.12 -16.89 13.94
N TRP A 242 1.38 -16.46 13.79
CA TRP A 242 2.10 -15.74 14.85
C TRP A 242 1.50 -14.35 15.12
N LEU A 243 1.15 -13.60 14.08
CA LEU A 243 0.48 -12.30 14.21
C LEU A 243 -0.87 -12.45 14.91
N LEU A 244 -1.71 -13.40 14.49
CA LEU A 244 -3.03 -13.67 15.07
C LEU A 244 -2.98 -14.17 16.52
N GLN A 245 -1.85 -14.76 16.95
CA GLN A 245 -1.60 -15.17 18.34
C GLN A 245 -1.12 -14.00 19.23
N LEU A 246 -0.42 -13.01 18.66
CA LEU A 246 0.12 -11.87 19.38
C LEU A 246 -0.85 -10.67 19.43
N VAL A 247 -1.71 -10.52 18.42
CA VAL A 247 -2.79 -9.54 18.39
C VAL A 247 -4.01 -10.13 19.12
N PRO A 248 -4.51 -9.50 20.21
CA PRO A 248 -5.66 -10.00 20.95
C PRO A 248 -6.94 -9.86 20.09
N ARG A 249 -8.00 -10.61 20.42
CA ARG A 249 -9.20 -10.70 19.57
C ARG A 249 -9.83 -9.34 19.27
N GLN A 250 -9.85 -8.43 20.23
CA GLN A 250 -10.38 -7.07 20.10
C GLN A 250 -9.48 -6.10 19.28
N GLY A 251 -8.37 -6.59 18.70
CA GLY A 251 -7.41 -5.77 17.97
C GLY A 251 -6.48 -4.95 18.88
N LEU A 252 -5.72 -4.04 18.27
CA LEU A 252 -4.88 -3.05 18.95
C LEU A 252 -5.45 -1.64 18.71
N PRO A 253 -5.16 -0.64 19.56
CA PRO A 253 -5.58 0.75 19.36
C PRO A 253 -4.83 1.48 18.21
N VAL A 254 -4.27 0.72 17.25
CA VAL A 254 -3.56 1.19 16.07
C VAL A 254 -3.91 0.29 14.87
N PRO A 255 -4.02 0.83 13.64
CA PRO A 255 -4.41 0.05 12.48
C PRO A 255 -3.32 -0.97 12.10
N ILE A 256 -3.73 -2.20 11.78
CA ILE A 256 -2.82 -3.28 11.37
C ILE A 256 -3.14 -3.72 9.95
N THR A 257 -2.12 -3.81 9.12
CA THR A 257 -2.20 -4.26 7.73
C THR A 257 -1.29 -5.47 7.51
N ALA A 258 -1.85 -6.53 6.94
CA ALA A 258 -1.15 -7.72 6.50
C ALA A 258 -1.05 -7.67 4.96
N SER A 259 0.11 -7.26 4.47
CA SER A 259 0.37 -7.12 3.03
C SER A 259 0.77 -8.46 2.40
N HIS A 260 0.35 -8.63 1.14
CA HIS A 260 0.47 -9.81 0.29
C HIS A 260 -0.35 -11.03 0.70
N CYS A 261 -0.01 -11.67 1.83
CA CYS A 261 -0.61 -12.92 2.31
C CYS A 261 -0.73 -14.03 1.25
N CYS A 262 0.24 -14.11 0.32
CA CYS A 262 0.16 -15.00 -0.84
C CYS A 262 -0.13 -16.45 -0.45
N SER A 263 0.60 -17.01 0.53
CA SER A 263 0.47 -18.43 0.90
C SER A 263 -0.92 -18.84 1.38
N LEU A 264 -1.79 -17.89 1.78
CA LEU A 264 -3.20 -18.18 2.08
C LEU A 264 -3.91 -18.88 0.91
N GLY A 265 -3.58 -18.50 -0.32
CA GLY A 265 -4.14 -19.09 -1.55
C GLY A 265 -3.68 -20.52 -1.84
N LEU A 266 -2.89 -21.14 -0.95
CA LEU A 266 -2.47 -22.54 -1.01
C LEU A 266 -3.20 -23.42 0.03
N PHE A 267 -4.05 -22.84 0.87
CA PHE A 267 -4.76 -23.58 1.92
C PHE A 267 -6.13 -24.06 1.47
N SER A 268 -6.66 -25.07 2.17
CA SER A 268 -8.05 -25.49 1.97
C SER A 268 -9.02 -24.39 2.40
N GLU A 269 -10.20 -24.34 1.80
CA GLU A 269 -11.23 -23.32 2.05
C GLU A 269 -11.52 -23.14 3.55
N ARG A 270 -11.65 -24.24 4.31
CA ARG A 270 -11.81 -24.22 5.78
C ARG A 270 -10.68 -23.46 6.49
N ARG A 271 -9.43 -23.62 6.05
CA ARG A 271 -8.25 -22.93 6.61
C ARG A 271 -8.15 -21.47 6.18
N ILE A 272 -8.66 -21.14 5.00
CA ILE A 272 -8.79 -19.76 4.50
C ILE A 272 -9.83 -19.01 5.31
N ARG A 273 -11.09 -19.49 5.33
CA ARG A 273 -12.20 -18.86 6.07
C ARG A 273 -11.87 -18.66 7.56
N ALA A 274 -11.26 -19.66 8.21
CA ALA A 274 -10.85 -19.55 9.62
C ALA A 274 -9.81 -18.43 9.86
N ARG A 275 -8.87 -18.20 8.94
CA ARG A 275 -7.88 -17.12 9.04
C ARG A 275 -8.47 -15.77 8.66
N ALA A 276 -9.32 -15.72 7.63
CA ALA A 276 -10.04 -14.53 7.23
C ALA A 276 -10.95 -14.00 8.36
N ARG A 277 -11.71 -14.89 9.02
CA ARG A 277 -12.47 -14.54 10.23
C ARG A 277 -11.60 -14.02 11.35
N ALA A 278 -10.47 -14.68 11.64
CA ALA A 278 -9.55 -14.25 12.69
C ALA A 278 -8.89 -12.88 12.41
N LEU A 279 -8.67 -12.54 11.12
CA LEU A 279 -8.24 -11.22 10.67
C LEU A 279 -9.36 -10.17 10.88
N ALA A 280 -10.58 -10.47 10.44
CA ALA A 280 -11.74 -9.59 10.55
C ALA A 280 -12.12 -9.28 12.01
N GLU A 281 -12.15 -10.30 12.89
CA GLU A 281 -12.35 -10.16 14.35
C GLU A 281 -11.42 -9.09 14.96
N ARG A 282 -10.18 -9.02 14.48
CA ARG A 282 -9.11 -8.16 14.99
C ARG A 282 -8.99 -6.82 14.26
N GLY A 283 -9.84 -6.55 13.28
CA GLY A 283 -9.73 -5.36 12.42
C GLY A 283 -8.47 -5.31 11.55
N ILE A 284 -7.82 -6.45 11.28
CA ILE A 284 -6.61 -6.50 10.46
C ILE A 284 -7.00 -6.44 8.98
N SER A 285 -6.52 -5.41 8.28
CA SER A 285 -6.74 -5.22 6.84
C SER A 285 -5.73 -6.01 6.00
N VAL A 286 -6.06 -6.34 4.76
CA VAL A 286 -5.15 -7.02 3.82
C VAL A 286 -4.94 -6.16 2.57
N VAL A 287 -3.68 -6.01 2.13
CA VAL A 287 -3.36 -5.39 0.83
C VAL A 287 -2.79 -6.45 -0.09
N VAL A 288 -3.44 -6.65 -1.25
CA VAL A 288 -2.99 -7.60 -2.28
C VAL A 288 -2.33 -6.84 -3.42
N LEU A 289 -1.25 -7.39 -3.99
CA LEU A 289 -0.44 -6.73 -5.02
C LEU A 289 -0.41 -7.53 -6.34
N PRO A 290 -1.52 -7.61 -7.11
CA PRO A 290 -1.65 -8.59 -8.19
C PRO A 290 -0.55 -8.55 -9.25
N VAL A 291 -0.10 -7.37 -9.67
CA VAL A 291 0.95 -7.25 -10.71
C VAL A 291 2.29 -7.77 -10.18
N THR A 292 2.67 -7.37 -8.97
CA THR A 292 3.93 -7.77 -8.33
C THR A 292 3.93 -9.25 -7.97
N ASN A 293 2.85 -9.76 -7.38
CA ASN A 293 2.77 -11.15 -6.97
C ASN A 293 2.64 -12.11 -8.16
N LEU A 294 1.90 -11.77 -9.22
CA LEU A 294 1.86 -12.56 -10.47
C LEU A 294 3.23 -12.62 -11.18
N TRP A 295 4.08 -11.60 -11.00
CA TRP A 295 5.45 -11.59 -11.50
C TRP A 295 6.40 -12.45 -10.64
N LEU A 296 6.32 -12.38 -9.31
CA LEU A 296 7.29 -13.00 -8.41
C LEU A 296 6.97 -14.46 -8.01
N GLN A 297 5.68 -14.79 -7.84
CA GLN A 297 5.25 -16.04 -7.21
C GLN A 297 5.25 -17.22 -8.18
N ASP A 298 5.51 -18.43 -7.65
CA ASP A 298 5.69 -19.69 -8.40
C ASP A 298 6.72 -19.62 -9.55
N ARG A 299 7.53 -18.56 -9.65
CA ARG A 299 8.53 -18.42 -10.70
C ARG A 299 9.79 -19.21 -10.38
N ALA A 300 10.19 -20.04 -11.33
CA ALA A 300 11.48 -20.74 -11.34
C ALA A 300 12.11 -20.63 -12.73
N VAL A 301 13.44 -20.75 -12.81
CA VAL A 301 14.16 -20.74 -14.08
C VAL A 301 13.74 -21.96 -14.91
N GLY A 302 13.41 -21.74 -16.19
CA GLY A 302 12.97 -22.81 -17.10
C GLY A 302 11.55 -23.35 -16.87
N ARG A 303 10.74 -22.74 -15.98
CA ARG A 303 9.36 -23.18 -15.71
C ARG A 303 8.38 -22.00 -15.65
N THR A 304 7.31 -22.09 -16.45
CA THR A 304 6.16 -21.17 -16.37
C THR A 304 5.46 -21.30 -15.01
N PRO A 305 5.18 -20.18 -14.29
CA PRO A 305 4.31 -20.18 -13.11
C PRO A 305 2.94 -20.79 -13.43
N ARG A 306 2.43 -21.62 -12.51
CA ARG A 306 1.13 -22.30 -12.59
C ARG A 306 0.17 -21.81 -11.51
N TRP A 307 0.70 -21.45 -10.35
CA TRP A 307 -0.06 -20.79 -9.28
C TRP A 307 -0.07 -19.27 -9.47
N ARG A 308 -1.23 -18.63 -9.27
CA ARG A 308 -1.42 -17.18 -9.49
C ARG A 308 -0.71 -16.29 -8.45
N GLY A 309 -0.33 -16.83 -7.29
CA GLY A 309 0.40 -16.08 -6.27
C GLY A 309 -0.39 -15.08 -5.44
N LEU A 310 -1.73 -15.13 -5.47
CA LEU A 310 -2.58 -14.12 -4.82
C LEU A 310 -3.20 -14.65 -3.52
N ALA A 311 -3.39 -13.76 -2.55
CA ALA A 311 -4.29 -14.00 -1.44
C ALA A 311 -5.74 -14.24 -1.93
N PRO A 312 -6.55 -15.03 -1.19
CA PRO A 312 -7.93 -15.36 -1.54
C PRO A 312 -8.87 -14.18 -1.26
N ILE A 313 -8.91 -13.21 -2.19
CA ILE A 313 -9.57 -11.91 -1.99
C ILE A 313 -11.08 -12.07 -1.68
N HIS A 314 -11.79 -12.94 -2.38
CA HIS A 314 -13.24 -13.05 -2.22
C HIS A 314 -13.62 -13.68 -0.88
N GLU A 315 -12.84 -14.67 -0.45
CA GLU A 315 -13.01 -15.38 0.82
C GLU A 315 -12.63 -14.47 2.01
N LEU A 316 -11.60 -13.63 1.84
CA LEU A 316 -11.27 -12.56 2.80
C LEU A 316 -12.42 -11.56 2.94
N GLN A 317 -12.94 -11.04 1.82
CA GLN A 317 -14.06 -10.09 1.82
C GLN A 317 -15.35 -10.71 2.38
N ALA A 318 -15.63 -11.98 2.08
CA ALA A 318 -16.84 -12.68 2.56
C ALA A 318 -16.87 -12.91 4.08
N GLU A 319 -15.71 -13.02 4.73
CA GLU A 319 -15.60 -13.08 6.19
C GLU A 319 -15.40 -11.70 6.84
N GLY A 320 -15.56 -10.60 6.08
CA GLY A 320 -15.55 -9.22 6.58
C GLY A 320 -14.18 -8.53 6.62
N VAL A 321 -13.12 -9.10 6.03
CA VAL A 321 -11.81 -8.46 5.98
C VAL A 321 -11.84 -7.26 5.02
N THR A 322 -11.32 -6.12 5.47
CA THR A 322 -11.06 -4.97 4.58
C THR A 322 -9.89 -5.30 3.67
N VAL A 323 -10.15 -5.39 2.35
CA VAL A 323 -9.13 -5.74 1.35
C VAL A 323 -8.91 -4.61 0.35
N ALA A 324 -7.67 -4.15 0.21
CA ALA A 324 -7.24 -3.24 -0.85
C ALA A 324 -6.41 -3.96 -1.93
N ARG A 325 -6.31 -3.37 -3.12
CA ARG A 325 -5.55 -3.88 -4.26
C ARG A 325 -4.64 -2.77 -4.80
N THR A 326 -3.37 -3.05 -5.06
CA THR A 326 -2.44 -2.09 -5.69
C THR A 326 -1.46 -2.76 -6.67
N ALA A 327 -0.73 -1.96 -7.44
CA ALA A 327 0.23 -2.42 -8.45
C ALA A 327 1.57 -2.87 -7.83
N GLY A 328 2.02 -2.21 -6.75
CA GLY A 328 3.36 -2.38 -6.18
C GLY A 328 4.42 -1.48 -6.85
N PRO A 329 5.73 -1.77 -6.71
CA PRO A 329 6.81 -0.90 -7.16
C PRO A 329 6.72 -0.53 -8.65
N SER A 330 6.83 0.77 -8.94
CA SER A 330 6.64 1.32 -10.28
C SER A 330 7.95 1.52 -11.05
N GLY A 331 7.93 1.10 -12.32
CA GLY A 331 9.03 1.24 -13.28
C GLY A 331 8.63 0.65 -14.64
N PRO A 332 9.23 1.09 -15.75
CA PRO A 332 8.89 0.57 -17.07
C PRO A 332 9.38 -0.87 -17.23
N MET A 333 8.47 -1.83 -17.38
CA MET A 333 8.80 -3.15 -17.92
C MET A 333 9.09 -3.01 -19.41
N ALA A 334 10.37 -2.98 -19.77
CA ALA A 334 10.80 -2.97 -21.17
C ALA A 334 10.62 -4.37 -21.79
N THR A 335 9.46 -4.62 -22.41
CA THR A 335 9.28 -5.74 -23.34
C THR A 335 10.03 -5.45 -24.63
N ARG A 336 11.32 -5.77 -24.68
CA ARG A 336 12.00 -6.01 -25.96
C ARG A 336 11.78 -7.46 -26.37
N SER A 337 10.78 -7.67 -27.22
CA SER A 337 10.72 -8.83 -28.08
C SER A 337 11.79 -8.68 -29.17
N ASN A 338 12.82 -9.51 -29.08
CA ASN A 338 13.51 -10.05 -30.24
C ASN A 338 13.00 -11.48 -30.42
#